data_AF-A0A9N9KFU5-F1
#
_entry.id   AF-A0A9N9KFU5-F1
#
_cell.length_a   1.000
_cell.length_b   1.000
_cell.length_c   1.000
_cell.angle_alpha   90.00
_cell.angle_beta   90.00
_cell.angle_gamma   90.00
#
_symmetry.space_group_name_H-M   'P 1'
#
loop_
_entity.id
_entity.type
_entity.pdbx_description
1 polymer ?
#
loop_
_entity_poly.entity_id
_entity_poly.type
_entity_poly.pdbx_seq_one_letter_code
_entity_poly.pdbx_strand_id
1 'polypeptide(L)' 'IGYMIFPENISHALIAGATFGYICYDLTHYHLHHARPFNSHLREMKTYHMNHHYKNYDLGFGITNKFWDKMF' A
#
# COMPACT_ATOMS: atom_id res chain seq x y z
N ILE A 1 0.95 -21.71 -1.69
CA ILE A 1 1.81 -21.23 -2.80
C ILE A 1 3.25 -21.08 -2.34
N GLY A 2 3.55 -20.28 -1.29
CA GLY A 2 4.92 -20.10 -0.78
C GLY A 2 5.72 -21.41 -0.62
N TYR A 3 5.24 -22.34 0.22
CA TYR A 3 5.89 -23.64 0.44
C TYR A 3 5.95 -24.57 -0.78
N MET A 4 5.18 -24.29 -1.83
CA MET A 4 5.22 -25.06 -3.09
C MET A 4 6.33 -24.56 -4.03
N ILE A 5 6.88 -23.36 -3.77
CA ILE A 5 7.81 -22.67 -4.67
C ILE A 5 9.16 -22.40 -3.98
N PHE A 6 9.18 -22.18 -2.66
CA PHE A 6 10.38 -21.81 -1.92
C PHE A 6 10.69 -22.77 -0.77
N PRO A 7 11.99 -22.91 -0.39
CA PRO A 7 12.39 -23.58 0.84
C PRO A 7 11.64 -23.06 2.07
N GLU A 8 11.48 -23.89 3.09
CA GLU A 8 10.64 -23.62 4.26
C GLU A 8 10.98 -22.30 4.96
N ASN A 9 12.25 -22.05 5.25
CA ASN A 9 12.72 -20.82 5.89
C ASN A 9 12.42 -19.55 5.06
N ILE A 10 12.59 -19.64 3.74
CA ILE A 10 12.28 -18.53 2.81
C ILE A 10 10.77 -18.33 2.74
N SER A 11 9.99 -19.41 2.70
CA SER A 11 8.52 -19.36 2.70
C SER A 11 7.98 -18.64 3.94
N HIS A 12 8.50 -18.96 5.13
CA HIS A 12 8.15 -18.27 6.37
C HIS A 12 8.40 -16.76 6.27
N ALA A 13 9.61 -16.37 5.83
CA ALA A 13 9.98 -14.96 5.71
C ALA A 13 9.09 -14.21 4.71
N LEU A 14 8.83 -14.80 3.54
CA LEU A 14 7.99 -14.19 2.49
C LEU A 14 6.54 -14.05 2.94
N ILE A 15 5.96 -15.09 3.55
CA ILE A 15 4.57 -15.06 4.02
C ILE A 15 4.42 -14.02 5.14
N ALA A 16 5.33 -14.01 6.12
CA ALA A 16 5.31 -13.04 7.21
C ALA A 16 5.47 -11.61 6.67
N GLY A 17 6.45 -11.37 5.80
CA GLY A 17 6.69 -10.06 5.19
C GLY A 17 5.53 -9.58 4.33
N ALA A 18 4.95 -10.44 3.49
CA ALA A 18 3.79 -10.10 2.68
C ALA A 18 2.54 -9.79 3.53
N THR A 19 2.31 -10.58 4.59
CA THR A 19 1.18 -10.37 5.51
C THR A 19 1.35 -9.05 6.27
N PHE A 20 2.55 -8.79 6.79
CA PHE A 20 2.85 -7.52 7.45
C PHE A 20 2.68 -6.33 6.49
N GLY A 21 3.21 -6.43 5.28
CA GLY A 21 3.05 -5.41 4.24
C GLY A 21 1.59 -5.14 3.89
N TYR A 22 0.76 -6.20 3.80
CA TYR A 22 -0.68 -6.08 3.58
C TYR A 22 -1.38 -5.34 4.73
N ILE A 23 -1.05 -5.67 5.98
CA ILE A 23 -1.60 -4.96 7.15
C ILE A 23 -1.18 -3.48 7.12
N CYS A 24 0.08 -3.17 6.83
CA CYS A 24 0.54 -1.79 6.69
C CYS A 24 -0.20 -1.05 5.57
N TYR A 25 -0.43 -1.72 4.44
CA TYR A 25 -1.22 -1.18 3.33
C TYR A 25 -2.63 -0.82 3.77
N ASP A 26 -3.34 -1.74 4.41
CA ASP A 26 -4.74 -1.56 4.79
C ASP A 26 -4.91 -0.49 5.89
N LEU A 27 -4.03 -0.50 6.90
CA LEU A 27 -4.03 0.53 7.93
C LEU A 27 -3.68 1.91 7.37
N THR A 28 -2.75 1.99 6.41
CA THR A 28 -2.45 3.24 5.70
C THR A 28 -3.69 3.71 4.94
N HIS A 29 -4.33 2.82 4.18
CA HIS A 29 -5.54 3.12 3.45
C HIS A 29 -6.64 3.73 4.35
N TYR A 30 -6.94 3.04 5.44
CA TYR A 30 -7.89 3.49 6.45
C TYR A 30 -7.51 4.87 7.02
N HIS A 31 -6.23 5.06 7.35
CA HIS A 31 -5.72 6.34 7.86
C HIS A 31 -5.87 7.47 6.84
N LEU A 32 -5.59 7.22 5.55
CA LEU A 32 -5.74 8.22 4.49
C LEU A 32 -7.20 8.66 4.34
N HIS A 33 -8.17 7.78 4.51
CA HIS A 33 -9.58 8.16 4.51
C HIS A 33 -9.98 8.95 5.76
N HIS A 34 -9.65 8.44 6.95
CA HIS A 34 -10.34 8.86 8.17
C HIS A 34 -9.55 9.77 9.11
N ALA A 35 -8.26 9.97 8.88
CA ALA A 35 -7.42 10.80 9.73
C ALA A 35 -7.01 12.12 9.06
N ARG A 36 -6.41 13.02 9.87
CA ARG A 36 -5.67 14.19 9.41
C ARG A 36 -4.17 13.92 9.60
N PRO A 37 -3.43 13.50 8.56
CA PRO A 37 -2.04 13.10 8.74
C PRO A 37 -1.15 14.27 9.20
N PHE A 38 -0.21 14.01 10.11
CA PHE A 38 0.67 15.06 10.64
C PHE A 38 1.94 15.24 9.81
N ASN A 39 2.45 14.17 9.18
CA ASN A 39 3.65 14.24 8.35
C ASN A 39 3.32 14.64 6.90
N SER A 40 4.30 15.26 6.23
CA SER A 40 4.14 15.79 4.86
C SER A 40 3.83 14.69 3.84
N HIS A 41 4.52 13.55 3.93
CA HIS A 41 4.35 12.45 3.00
C HIS A 41 2.92 11.87 3.02
N LEU A 42 2.37 11.57 4.19
CA LEU A 42 1.00 11.05 4.33
C LEU A 42 -0.05 12.11 3.98
N ARG A 43 0.24 13.41 4.13
CA ARG A 43 -0.65 14.47 3.61
C ARG A 43 -0.69 14.46 2.08
N GLU A 44 0.46 14.29 1.44
CA GLU A 44 0.55 14.13 -0.01
C GLU A 44 -0.19 12.86 -0.46
N MET A 45 0.04 11.73 0.20
CA MET A 45 -0.63 10.46 -0.12
C MET A 45 -2.14 10.54 0.13
N LYS A 46 -2.61 11.26 1.15
CA LYS A 46 -4.05 11.50 1.35
C LYS A 46 -4.63 12.25 0.16
N THR A 47 -3.99 13.33 -0.27
CA THR A 47 -4.45 14.11 -1.43
C THR A 47 -4.45 13.25 -2.70
N TYR A 48 -3.38 12.48 -2.91
CA TYR A 48 -3.26 11.56 -4.03
C TYR A 48 -4.37 10.51 -4.06
N HIS A 49 -4.61 9.84 -2.93
CA HIS A 49 -5.65 8.81 -2.82
C HIS A 49 -7.07 9.38 -2.91
N MET A 50 -7.32 10.57 -2.35
CA MET A 50 -8.61 11.23 -2.54
C MET A 50 -8.83 11.64 -4.00
N ASN A 51 -7.78 12.00 -4.75
CA ASN A 51 -7.90 12.27 -6.17
C ASN A 51 -8.24 11.01 -6.97
N HIS A 52 -7.73 9.83 -6.57
CA HIS A 52 -8.16 8.55 -7.15
C HIS A 52 -9.68 8.38 -7.00
N HIS A 53 -10.22 8.51 -5.78
CA HIS A 53 -11.65 8.33 -5.56
C HIS A 53 -12.54 9.42 -6.18
N TYR A 54 -12.11 10.69 -6.14
CA TYR A 54 -13.00 11.83 -6.41
C TYR A 54 -12.65 12.63 -7.66
N LYS A 55 -11.57 12.28 -8.38
CA LYS A 55 -11.21 12.93 -9.66
C LYS A 55 -11.09 11.95 -10.80
N ASN A 56 -10.26 10.91 -10.66
CA ASN A 56 -10.11 9.87 -11.68
C ASN A 56 -9.69 8.55 -11.03
N TYR A 57 -10.60 7.59 -10.99
CA TYR A 57 -10.38 6.28 -10.39
C TYR A 57 -9.59 5.33 -11.30
N ASP A 58 -9.43 5.67 -12.59
CA ASP A 58 -8.61 4.90 -13.52
C ASP A 58 -7.11 5.20 -13.39
N LEU A 59 -6.72 6.05 -12.44
CA LEU A 59 -5.33 6.41 -12.12
C LEU A 59 -5.09 6.38 -10.61
N GLY A 60 -3.82 6.23 -10.23
CA GLY A 60 -3.38 6.41 -8.85
C GLY A 60 -3.72 5.24 -7.93
N PHE A 61 -3.29 4.05 -8.31
CA PHE A 61 -3.61 2.79 -7.63
C PHE A 61 -2.75 2.57 -6.36
N GLY A 62 -1.61 3.26 -6.24
CA GLY A 62 -0.70 3.14 -5.11
C GLY A 62 -1.23 3.77 -3.82
N ILE A 63 -1.32 2.98 -2.75
CA ILE A 63 -1.78 3.47 -1.44
C ILE A 63 -0.62 3.79 -0.50
N THR A 64 0.37 2.91 -0.41
CA THR A 64 1.52 3.08 0.50
C THR A 64 2.60 3.99 -0.10
N ASN A 65 2.75 3.98 -1.43
CA ASN A 65 3.63 4.83 -2.19
C ASN A 65 3.22 4.81 -3.67
N LYS A 66 3.86 5.65 -4.50
CA LYS A 66 3.55 5.85 -5.92
C LYS A 66 4.51 5.11 -6.87
N PHE A 67 5.30 4.16 -6.37
CA PHE A 67 6.38 3.56 -7.16
C PHE A 67 5.85 2.87 -8.41
N TRP A 68 4.81 2.04 -8.25
CA TRP A 68 4.26 1.28 -9.38
C TRP A 68 3.49 2.15 -10.37
N ASP A 69 2.76 3.19 -9.93
CA ASP A 69 2.11 4.17 -10.82
C ASP A 69 3.07 5.08 -11.59
N LYS A 70 4.36 5.11 -11.21
CA LYS A 70 5.40 5.81 -11.98
C LYS A 70 6.03 4.91 -13.03
N MET A 71 5.99 3.59 -12.81
CA MET A 71 6.61 2.60 -13.69
C MET A 71 5.66 2.13 -14.78
N PHE A 72 4.35 2.15 -14.52
CA PHE A 72 3.28 1.70 -15.38
C PHE A 72 2.20 2.77 -15.47
#